data_AF-A0A7S0UD37-F1
#
_entry.id   AF-A0A7S0UD37-F1
#
_cell.length_a   1.000
_cell.length_b   1.000
_cell.length_c   1.000
_cell.angle_alpha   90.00
_cell.angle_beta   90.00
_cell.angle_gamma   90.00
#
_symmetry.space_group_name_H-M   'P 1'
#
loop_
_entity.id
_entity.type
_entity.pdbx_description
1 polymer ?
#
loop_
_entity_poly.entity_id
_entity_poly.type
_entity_poly.pdbx_seq_one_letter_code
_entity_poly.pdbx_strand_id
1 'polypeptide(L)'
;NHLKEGSYERLLKVDYEQLPVEFLAFFDVVILLAGHSSVKMCLGQIGPSFRNNVSRAVGLVEKLEKAQQHKRIKFIYASSSSVYGNADGSSPVDETYKIDDPNNYYDLSKLTID
;
A
#
# COMPACT_ATOMS: atom_id res chain seq x y z
N ASN A 1 9.76 -10.56 -39.92
CA ASN A 1 8.68 -9.88 -39.20
C ASN A 1 9.14 -9.49 -37.80
N HIS A 2 9.67 -8.28 -37.68
CA HIS A 2 9.96 -7.60 -36.42
C HIS A 2 8.64 -7.32 -35.68
N LEU A 3 8.43 -7.93 -34.51
CA LEU A 3 7.39 -7.53 -33.58
C LEU A 3 7.97 -6.45 -32.66
N LYS A 4 7.30 -5.31 -32.63
CA LYS A 4 7.66 -4.11 -31.87
C LYS A 4 7.72 -4.41 -30.37
N GLU A 5 8.81 -4.02 -29.73
CA GLU A 5 8.84 -3.72 -28.29
C GLU A 5 7.89 -2.54 -28.02
N GLY A 6 6.96 -2.68 -27.07
CA GLY A 6 6.04 -1.60 -26.70
C GLY A 6 4.76 -2.05 -25.99
N SER A 7 4.78 -1.93 -24.65
CA SER A 7 3.65 -1.84 -23.70
C SER A 7 2.49 -2.84 -23.80
N TYR A 8 2.53 -3.89 -22.98
CA TYR A 8 1.34 -4.64 -22.59
C TYR A 8 0.62 -3.92 -21.44
N GLU A 9 -0.25 -2.95 -21.74
CA GLU A 9 -1.22 -2.51 -20.74
C GLU A 9 -2.29 -3.60 -20.56
N ARG A 10 -2.05 -4.51 -19.62
CA ARG A 10 -3.05 -5.47 -19.16
C ARG A 10 -3.72 -4.91 -17.91
N LEU A 11 -4.88 -4.29 -18.09
CA LEU A 11 -5.75 -3.89 -16.99
C LEU A 11 -6.53 -5.10 -16.48
N LEU A 12 -6.27 -5.52 -15.24
CA LEU A 12 -7.03 -6.56 -14.55
C LEU A 12 -7.87 -5.91 -13.45
N LYS A 13 -9.19 -6.07 -13.53
CA LYS A 13 -10.13 -5.64 -12.47
C LYS A 13 -10.44 -6.82 -11.57
N VAL A 14 -9.64 -7.00 -10.52
CA VAL A 14 -9.77 -8.08 -9.55
C VAL A 14 -9.37 -7.59 -8.16
N ASP A 15 -9.90 -8.22 -7.12
CA ASP A 15 -9.38 -8.05 -5.77
C ASP A 15 -7.98 -8.68 -5.69
N TYR A 16 -6.95 -7.89 -5.37
CA TYR A 16 -5.58 -8.40 -5.34
C TYR A 16 -5.38 -9.47 -4.24
N GLU A 17 -6.29 -9.53 -3.27
CA GLU A 17 -6.35 -10.62 -2.28
C GLU A 17 -6.61 -11.98 -2.93
N GLN A 18 -7.16 -12.02 -4.15
CA GLN A 18 -7.40 -13.25 -4.91
C GLN A 18 -6.25 -13.59 -5.86
N LEU A 19 -5.25 -12.72 -6.02
CA LEU A 19 -4.11 -13.00 -6.88
C LEU A 19 -3.23 -14.10 -6.25
N PRO A 20 -2.86 -15.14 -7.01
CA PRO A 20 -2.01 -16.21 -6.54
C PRO A 20 -0.54 -15.77 -6.49
N VAL A 21 0.27 -16.46 -5.68
CA VAL A 21 1.69 -16.13 -5.48
C VAL A 21 2.47 -16.22 -6.79
N GLU A 22 2.16 -17.21 -7.62
CA GLU A 22 2.77 -17.46 -8.92
C GLU A 22 2.51 -16.31 -9.88
N PHE A 23 1.33 -15.69 -9.80
CA PHE A 23 1.01 -14.51 -10.59
C PHE A 23 1.88 -13.31 -10.17
N LEU A 24 2.04 -13.11 -8.86
CA LEU A 24 2.84 -12.01 -8.33
C LEU A 24 4.33 -12.18 -8.63
N ALA A 25 4.83 -13.42 -8.72
CA ALA A 25 6.22 -13.74 -9.05
C ALA A 25 6.65 -13.28 -10.46
N PHE A 26 5.71 -13.02 -11.38
CA PHE A 26 6.03 -12.47 -12.70
C PHE A 26 6.58 -11.04 -12.65
N PHE A 27 6.26 -10.25 -11.61
CA PHE A 27 6.63 -8.84 -11.54
C PHE A 27 7.99 -8.64 -10.85
N ASP A 28 8.83 -7.76 -11.40
CA ASP A 28 10.07 -7.32 -10.73
C ASP A 28 9.82 -6.21 -9.72
N VAL A 29 8.76 -5.42 -9.95
CA VAL A 29 8.37 -4.28 -9.12
C VAL A 29 6.86 -4.31 -8.91
N VAL A 30 6.43 -4.14 -7.67
CA VAL A 30 5.01 -4.04 -7.28
C VAL A 30 4.82 -2.72 -6.54
N ILE A 31 3.90 -1.90 -7.03
CA ILE A 31 3.57 -0.58 -6.45
C ILE A 31 2.15 -0.66 -5.89
N LEU A 32 2.00 -0.65 -4.56
CA LEU A 32 0.71 -0.67 -3.89
C LEU A 32 0.15 0.75 -3.76
N LEU A 33 -0.76 1.09 -4.68
CA LEU A 33 -1.54 2.34 -4.65
C LEU A 33 -2.96 2.13 -4.12
N ALA A 34 -3.38 0.87 -3.94
CA ALA A 34 -4.74 0.53 -3.55
C ALA A 34 -4.96 0.72 -2.04
N GLY A 35 -6.03 1.42 -1.70
CA GLY A 35 -6.47 1.70 -0.34
C GLY A 35 -7.51 2.82 -0.35
N HIS A 36 -8.21 3.03 0.77
CA HIS A 36 -8.91 4.28 0.99
C HIS A 36 -7.89 5.41 1.02
N SER A 37 -8.01 6.36 0.10
CA SER A 37 -7.01 7.39 -0.17
C SER A 37 -7.21 8.69 0.61
N SER A 38 -8.28 8.80 1.40
CA SER A 38 -8.59 10.02 2.15
C SER A 38 -9.30 9.73 3.47
N VAL A 39 -9.16 10.67 4.41
CA VAL A 39 -9.88 10.68 5.69
C VAL A 39 -11.39 10.52 5.48
N LYS A 40 -11.95 11.20 4.47
CA LYS A 40 -13.39 11.15 4.17
C LYS A 40 -13.89 9.74 3.85
N MET A 41 -13.07 8.90 3.22
CA MET A 41 -13.43 7.50 2.93
C MET A 41 -13.38 6.60 4.17
N CYS A 42 -12.66 7.01 5.21
CA CYS A 42 -12.51 6.25 6.45
C CYS A 42 -13.40 6.74 7.59
N LEU A 43 -14.01 7.93 7.44
CA LEU A 43 -14.86 8.54 8.46
C LEU A 43 -16.03 7.63 8.82
N GLY A 44 -16.14 7.26 10.10
CA GLY A 44 -17.20 6.38 10.61
C GLY A 44 -17.12 4.92 10.15
N GLN A 45 -16.04 4.49 9.48
CA GLN A 45 -15.94 3.16 8.86
C GLN A 45 -14.64 2.43 9.26
N ILE A 46 -14.45 2.19 10.56
CA ILE A 46 -13.21 1.56 11.07
C ILE A 46 -12.91 0.20 10.41
N GLY A 47 -13.89 -0.71 10.37
CA GLY A 47 -13.71 -2.06 9.82
C GLY A 47 -13.31 -2.06 8.34
N PRO A 48 -14.08 -1.41 7.45
CA PRO A 48 -13.70 -1.28 6.03
C PRO A 48 -12.35 -0.59 5.82
N SER A 49 -12.05 0.46 6.60
CA SER A 49 -10.78 1.19 6.49
C SER A 49 -9.60 0.30 6.85
N PHE A 50 -9.70 -0.41 7.97
CA PHE A 50 -8.65 -1.32 8.42
C PHE A 50 -8.47 -2.50 7.47
N ARG A 51 -9.56 -3.10 7.00
CA ARG A 51 -9.49 -4.20 6.03
C ARG A 51 -8.82 -3.77 4.73
N ASN A 52 -9.22 -2.63 4.17
CA ASN A 52 -8.73 -2.18 2.87
C ASN A 52 -7.30 -1.64 2.93
N ASN A 53 -6.96 -0.88 3.97
CA ASN A 53 -5.65 -0.26 4.07
C ASN A 53 -4.64 -1.22 4.70
N VAL A 54 -4.99 -1.89 5.80
CA VAL A 54 -4.04 -2.69 6.59
C VAL A 54 -4.09 -4.17 6.20
N SER A 55 -5.20 -4.86 6.48
CA SER A 55 -5.24 -6.32 6.40
C SER A 55 -4.89 -6.84 5.00
N ARG A 56 -5.41 -6.19 3.95
CA ARG A 56 -5.11 -6.57 2.58
C ARG A 56 -3.68 -6.20 2.16
N ALA A 57 -3.16 -5.06 2.59
CA ALA A 57 -1.76 -4.70 2.32
C ALA A 57 -0.80 -5.72 2.95
N VAL A 58 -1.03 -6.11 4.22
CA VAL A 58 -0.28 -7.17 4.90
C VAL A 58 -0.37 -8.50 4.13
N GLY A 59 -1.58 -8.91 3.75
CA GLY A 59 -1.76 -10.14 2.96
C GLY A 59 -1.06 -10.11 1.60
N LEU A 60 -0.93 -8.93 0.97
CA LEU A 60 -0.13 -8.78 -0.24
C LEU A 60 1.37 -8.94 0.06
N VAL A 61 1.89 -8.29 1.11
CA VAL A 61 3.30 -8.39 1.51
C VAL A 61 3.67 -9.85 1.79
N GLU A 62 2.88 -10.59 2.55
CA GLU A 62 3.12 -12.01 2.83
C GLU A 62 3.19 -12.86 1.54
N LYS A 63 2.37 -12.55 0.53
CA LYS A 63 2.43 -13.25 -0.76
C LYS A 63 3.67 -12.87 -1.55
N LEU A 64 4.08 -11.60 -1.51
CA LEU A 64 5.30 -11.14 -2.16
C LEU A 64 6.54 -11.78 -1.53
N GLU A 65 6.58 -11.93 -0.21
CA GLU A 65 7.64 -12.66 0.49
C GLU A 65 7.75 -14.11 0.03
N LYS A 66 6.61 -14.79 -0.16
CA LYS A 66 6.58 -16.15 -0.74
C LYS A 66 7.05 -16.15 -2.19
N ALA A 67 6.59 -15.21 -3.01
CA ALA A 67 7.02 -15.09 -4.41
C ALA A 67 8.53 -14.81 -4.54
N GLN A 68 9.11 -14.13 -3.55
CA GLN A 68 10.53 -13.80 -3.52
C GLN A 68 11.47 -15.00 -3.42
N GLN A 69 10.96 -16.19 -3.04
CA GLN A 69 11.75 -17.43 -3.05
C GLN A 69 12.31 -17.77 -4.46
N HIS A 70 11.69 -17.24 -5.51
CA HIS A 70 12.11 -17.49 -6.90
C HIS A 70 12.85 -16.32 -7.55
N LYS A 71 12.60 -15.08 -7.12
CA LYS A 71 13.22 -13.86 -7.67
C LYS A 71 13.05 -12.69 -6.70
N ARG A 72 14.02 -11.79 -6.60
CA ARG A 72 13.86 -10.54 -5.85
C ARG A 72 12.75 -9.67 -6.46
N ILE A 73 11.83 -9.18 -5.63
CA ILE A 73 10.77 -8.25 -6.00
C ILE A 73 10.98 -6.95 -5.23
N LYS A 74 10.92 -5.80 -5.91
CA LYS A 74 10.89 -4.49 -5.24
C LYS A 74 9.44 -4.14 -4.91
N PHE A 75 9.14 -3.96 -3.64
CA PHE A 75 7.85 -3.46 -3.19
C PHE A 75 7.92 -1.97 -2.87
N ILE A 76 6.96 -1.19 -3.39
CA ILE A 76 6.80 0.23 -3.11
C ILE A 76 5.38 0.45 -2.61
N TYR A 77 5.24 1.00 -1.41
CA TYR A 77 3.96 1.32 -0.80
C TYR A 77 3.75 2.83 -0.78
N ALA A 78 2.58 3.29 -1.22
CA ALA A 78 2.18 4.68 -1.10
C ALA A 78 1.62 4.96 0.30
N SER A 79 2.52 5.30 1.23
CA SER A 79 2.14 5.88 2.53
C SER A 79 1.54 7.28 2.34
N SER A 80 1.27 7.97 3.45
CA SER A 80 0.65 9.29 3.47
C SER A 80 1.27 10.16 4.55
N SER A 81 1.40 11.46 4.28
CA SER A 81 1.88 12.43 5.27
C SER A 81 0.98 12.54 6.51
N SER A 82 -0.20 11.93 6.51
CA SER A 82 -1.05 11.81 7.69
C SER A 82 -0.38 11.06 8.85
N VAL A 83 0.66 10.27 8.60
CA VAL A 83 1.48 9.64 9.65
C VAL A 83 2.27 10.65 10.50
N TYR A 84 2.34 11.91 10.05
CA TYR A 84 2.91 13.01 10.82
C TYR A 84 1.85 13.82 11.58
N GLY A 85 0.57 13.44 11.50
CA GLY A 85 -0.53 14.00 12.30
C GLY A 85 -0.62 15.52 12.25
N ASN A 86 -0.79 16.14 13.42
CA ASN A 86 -0.79 17.61 13.57
C ASN A 86 0.61 18.11 13.90
N ALA A 87 1.57 17.89 13.00
CA ALA A 87 2.82 18.63 13.06
C ALA A 87 2.51 20.13 13.22
N ASP A 88 3.15 20.79 14.18
CA ASP A 88 2.84 22.16 14.60
C ASP A 88 3.06 23.23 13.51
N GLY A 89 3.52 22.81 12.33
CA GLY A 89 3.76 23.65 11.16
C GLY A 89 4.95 24.60 11.34
N SER A 90 5.64 24.53 12.47
CA SER A 90 6.75 25.42 12.80
C SER A 90 8.06 24.98 12.14
N SER A 91 8.17 23.70 11.79
CA SER A 91 9.35 23.10 11.16
C SER A 91 8.96 22.01 10.15
N PRO A 92 9.76 21.79 9.10
CA PRO A 92 9.66 20.58 8.28
C PRO A 92 9.77 19.34 9.15
N VAL A 93 8.94 18.33 8.88
CA VAL A 93 9.01 17.02 9.52
C VAL A 93 9.81 16.05 8.66
N ASP A 94 10.53 15.13 9.32
CA ASP A 94 11.27 14.05 8.69
C ASP A 94 10.76 12.68 9.16
N GLU A 95 11.32 11.59 8.66
CA GLU A 95 10.93 10.21 8.99
C GLU A 95 11.17 9.83 10.46
N THR A 96 11.90 10.65 11.22
CA THR A 96 12.09 10.47 12.67
C THR A 96 10.96 11.08 13.50
N TYR A 97 10.12 11.93 12.90
CA TYR A 97 8.96 12.51 13.56
C TYR A 97 7.92 11.43 13.86
N LYS A 98 7.60 11.25 15.14
CA LYS A 98 6.61 10.28 15.62
C LYS A 98 5.38 11.01 16.17
N ILE A 99 4.22 10.45 15.87
CA ILE A 99 2.97 10.84 16.51
C ILE A 99 2.52 9.73 17.45
N ASP A 100 2.10 10.10 18.65
CA ASP A 100 1.62 9.15 19.65
C ASP A 100 0.11 8.88 19.50
N ASP A 101 -0.64 9.79 18.85
CA ASP A 101 -2.09 9.70 18.71
C ASP A 101 -2.56 10.07 17.28
N PRO A 102 -3.10 9.10 16.50
CA PRO A 102 -3.68 9.39 15.19
C PRO A 102 -4.99 10.16 15.30
N ASN A 103 -5.19 11.17 14.45
CA ASN A 103 -6.40 12.00 14.51
C ASN A 103 -7.67 11.27 14.05
N ASN A 104 -7.54 10.22 13.24
CA ASN A 104 -8.67 9.49 12.65
C ASN A 104 -8.27 8.07 12.17
N TYR A 105 -9.25 7.28 11.71
CA TYR A 105 -9.01 5.90 11.28
C TYR A 105 -8.16 5.76 10.00
N TYR A 106 -8.10 6.77 9.14
CA TYR A 106 -7.18 6.77 8.00
C TYR A 106 -5.73 6.89 8.49
N ASP A 107 -5.45 7.85 9.37
CA ASP A 107 -4.12 8.05 9.97
C ASP A 107 -3.66 6.79 10.71
N LEU A 108 -4.54 6.22 11.55
CA LEU A 108 -4.29 4.96 12.26
C LEU A 108 -3.93 3.82 11.29
N SER A 109 -4.69 3.68 10.20
CA SER A 109 -4.43 2.61 9.23
C SER A 109 -3.10 2.78 8.48
N LYS A 110 -2.66 4.03 8.23
CA LYS A 110 -1.38 4.31 7.60
C LYS A 110 -0.21 4.07 8.56
N LEU A 111 -0.32 4.57 9.80
CA LEU A 111 0.64 4.29 10.87
C LEU A 111 0.82 2.80 11.16
N THR A 112 -0.22 1.99 11.00
CA THR A 112 -0.14 0.55 11.29
C THR A 112 0.69 -0.21 10.25
N ILE A 113 0.82 0.31 9.03
CA ILE A 113 1.53 -0.35 7.93
C ILE A 113 2.99 0.11 7.85
N ASP A 114 3.25 1.38 8.22
CA ASP A 114 4.59 1.98 8.25
C ASP A 114 5.45 1.44 9.40
#